data_AF-A0A6J2T4W6-F1
#
_entry.id   AF-A0A6J2T4W6-F1
#
_cell.length_a   1.000
_cell.length_b   1.000
_cell.length_c   1.000
_cell.angle_alpha   90.00
_cell.angle_beta   90.00
_cell.angle_gamma   90.00
#
_symmetry.space_group_name_H-M   'P 1'
#
loop_
_entity.id
_entity.type
_entity.pdbx_description
1 polymer ?
#
loop_
_entity_poly.entity_id
_entity_poly.type
_entity_poly.pdbx_seq_one_letter_code
_entity_poly.pdbx_strand_id
1 'polypeptide(L)'
;MKPSSGFLLICAALLSGGSTATEVKQCPNSKARALSSNEVTISNCPKSRCILKRNTEASIEMKIKPDRDFKELSSDIQGIILDVPLPFPGYYGTSACPHIYDAAGEKHVGCPLKAGETYTYRNSFKILPVYPTVSLEIHWGLGDKQGDAACFQIPAKIKA
;
A
#
# COMPACT_ATOMS: atom_id res chain seq x y z
N MET A 1 33.91 34.41 -47.10
CA MET A 1 32.97 33.27 -47.18
C MET A 1 33.04 32.51 -45.86
N LYS A 2 31.89 32.33 -45.22
CA LYS A 2 31.67 31.72 -43.90
C LYS A 2 31.68 30.19 -44.06
N PRO A 3 32.21 29.43 -43.10
CA PRO A 3 31.48 28.24 -42.70
C PRO A 3 31.16 28.30 -41.20
N SER A 4 29.87 28.13 -40.97
CA SER A 4 29.21 27.96 -39.69
C SER A 4 29.54 26.55 -39.17
N SER A 5 30.21 26.44 -38.03
CA SER A 5 30.39 25.16 -37.34
C SER A 5 29.29 25.04 -36.29
N GLY A 6 28.29 24.22 -36.59
CA GLY A 6 27.10 24.01 -35.76
C GLY A 6 27.44 23.25 -34.49
N PHE A 7 27.15 23.88 -33.35
CA PHE A 7 27.20 23.26 -32.03
C PHE A 7 25.94 22.41 -31.85
N LEU A 8 26.10 21.08 -31.90
CA LEU A 8 25.00 20.13 -31.74
C LEU A 8 24.68 19.96 -30.24
N LEU A 9 23.68 20.68 -29.74
CA LEU A 9 23.14 20.52 -28.37
C LEU A 9 22.28 19.26 -28.31
N ILE A 10 22.83 18.19 -27.73
CA ILE A 10 22.06 16.99 -27.38
C ILE A 10 21.27 17.30 -26.10
N CYS A 11 19.98 17.63 -26.25
CA CYS A 11 19.05 17.70 -25.14
C CYS A 11 18.71 16.26 -24.71
N ALA A 12 19.37 15.78 -23.65
CA ALA A 12 18.95 14.58 -22.94
C ALA A 12 17.60 14.86 -22.27
N ALA A 13 16.51 14.44 -22.92
CA ALA A 13 15.18 14.43 -22.32
C ALA A 13 15.16 13.38 -21.21
N LEU A 14 15.34 13.84 -19.97
CA LEU A 14 15.03 13.07 -18.78
C LEU A 14 13.54 12.70 -18.84
N LEU A 15 13.25 11.44 -19.15
CA LEU A 15 11.94 10.83 -18.96
C LEU A 15 11.66 10.83 -17.44
N SER A 16 11.06 11.91 -16.95
CA SER A 16 10.47 11.98 -15.63
C SER A 16 9.27 11.02 -15.62
N GLY A 17 9.52 9.78 -15.19
CA GLY A 17 8.47 8.85 -14.81
C GLY A 17 7.66 9.49 -13.68
N GLY A 18 6.51 10.05 -14.02
CA GLY A 18 5.60 10.62 -13.02
C GLY A 18 5.11 9.50 -12.11
N SER A 19 5.51 9.52 -10.84
CA SER A 19 4.96 8.63 -9.82
C SER A 19 3.45 8.84 -9.75
N THR A 20 2.70 7.82 -10.12
CA THR A 20 1.24 7.88 -10.18
C THR A 20 0.65 7.37 -8.86
N ALA A 21 0.51 8.26 -7.89
CA ALA A 21 0.04 7.91 -6.55
C ALA A 21 -1.46 7.50 -6.55
N THR A 22 -1.78 6.35 -5.93
CA THR A 22 -3.15 5.82 -5.75
C THR A 22 -3.94 6.71 -4.80
N GLU A 23 -5.20 7.02 -5.10
CA GLU A 23 -6.05 7.76 -4.15
C GLU A 23 -6.37 6.87 -2.93
N VAL A 24 -5.94 7.32 -1.75
CA VAL A 24 -6.05 6.59 -0.48
C VAL A 24 -7.08 7.30 0.40
N LYS A 25 -8.09 6.58 0.87
CA LYS A 25 -9.11 7.08 1.81
C LYS A 25 -8.82 6.61 3.22
N GLN A 26 -9.11 7.44 4.22
CA GLN A 26 -9.06 7.02 5.62
C GLN A 26 -10.16 5.99 5.89
N CYS A 27 -9.84 4.95 6.67
CA CYS A 27 -10.84 3.99 7.12
C CYS A 27 -11.92 4.65 7.99
N PRO A 28 -13.21 4.26 7.85
CA PRO A 28 -14.26 4.66 8.77
C PRO A 28 -13.89 4.31 10.21
N ASN A 29 -14.04 5.26 11.13
CA ASN A 29 -13.81 5.10 12.58
C ASN A 29 -12.36 4.83 13.03
N SER A 30 -11.38 4.80 12.12
CA SER A 30 -9.97 4.68 12.51
C SER A 30 -9.45 6.00 13.08
N LYS A 31 -8.80 5.93 14.24
CA LYS A 31 -8.12 7.06 14.88
C LYS A 31 -6.66 7.20 14.45
N ALA A 32 -6.15 6.24 13.67
CA ALA A 32 -4.79 6.31 13.15
C ALA A 32 -4.60 7.54 12.25
N ARG A 33 -3.36 8.02 12.16
CA ARG A 33 -3.00 9.10 11.25
C ARG A 33 -3.41 8.74 9.81
N ALA A 34 -4.08 9.68 9.14
CA ALA A 34 -4.41 9.51 7.74
C ALA A 34 -3.17 9.36 6.86
N LEU A 35 -3.20 8.35 5.98
CA LEU A 35 -2.17 8.09 4.99
C LEU A 35 -2.47 8.87 3.72
N SER A 36 -1.46 9.54 3.21
CA SER A 36 -1.53 10.19 1.90
C SER A 36 -1.20 9.19 0.77
N SER A 37 -1.59 9.54 -0.45
CA SER A 37 -1.31 8.73 -1.65
C SER A 37 0.17 8.42 -1.88
N ASN A 38 1.08 9.25 -1.37
CA ASN A 38 2.53 9.05 -1.52
C ASN A 38 3.11 8.08 -0.47
N GLU A 39 2.31 7.72 0.54
CA GLU A 39 2.74 6.84 1.64
C GLU A 39 2.26 5.41 1.46
N VAL A 40 1.50 5.12 0.40
CA VAL A 40 1.03 3.77 0.06
C VAL A 40 1.36 3.51 -1.41
N THR A 41 2.13 2.47 -1.66
CA THR A 41 2.45 1.98 -3.00
C THR A 41 1.94 0.56 -3.14
N ILE A 42 1.18 0.28 -4.20
CA ILE A 42 0.73 -1.07 -4.53
C ILE A 42 1.13 -1.36 -5.96
N SER A 43 1.78 -2.50 -6.20
CA SER A 43 2.18 -2.87 -7.55
C SER A 43 0.96 -3.07 -8.46
N ASN A 44 1.09 -2.66 -9.72
CA ASN A 44 0.05 -2.72 -10.73
C ASN A 44 -1.25 -1.96 -10.37
N CYS A 45 -1.18 -0.96 -9.49
CA CYS A 45 -2.31 -0.11 -9.15
C CYS A 45 -2.17 1.32 -9.74
N PRO A 46 -2.87 1.66 -10.83
CA PRO A 46 -2.94 3.04 -11.33
C PRO A 46 -3.88 3.93 -10.49
N LYS A 47 -3.67 5.26 -10.55
CA LYS A 47 -4.25 6.29 -9.65
C LYS A 47 -5.71 6.10 -9.22
N SER A 48 -6.61 5.74 -10.15
CA SER A 48 -8.06 5.79 -9.93
C SER A 48 -8.67 4.49 -9.40
N ARG A 49 -8.05 3.33 -9.67
CA ARG A 49 -8.57 2.02 -9.29
C ARG A 49 -7.50 0.96 -9.46
N CYS A 50 -7.21 0.20 -8.40
CA CYS A 50 -6.30 -0.93 -8.51
C CYS A 50 -6.90 -2.05 -9.34
N ILE A 51 -6.15 -2.54 -10.34
CA ILE A 51 -6.59 -3.65 -11.18
C ILE A 51 -5.81 -4.90 -10.76
N LEU A 52 -6.47 -5.78 -10.02
CA LEU A 52 -5.89 -7.00 -9.48
C LEU A 52 -6.25 -8.17 -10.42
N LYS A 53 -5.26 -8.71 -11.13
CA LYS A 53 -5.47 -9.86 -12.01
C LYS A 53 -5.40 -11.15 -11.21
N ARG A 54 -6.29 -12.10 -11.45
CA ARG A 54 -6.21 -13.45 -10.88
C ARG A 54 -4.92 -14.13 -11.30
N ASN A 55 -4.49 -15.09 -10.48
CA ASN A 55 -3.25 -15.84 -10.69
C ASN A 55 -2.01 -14.93 -10.77
N THR A 56 -2.04 -13.80 -10.06
CA THR A 56 -0.90 -12.90 -9.91
C THR A 56 -0.63 -12.62 -8.44
N GLU A 57 0.56 -12.07 -8.19
CA GLU A 57 0.97 -11.58 -6.88
C GLU A 57 1.12 -10.05 -6.98
N ALA A 58 0.52 -9.35 -6.03
CA ALA A 58 0.68 -7.92 -5.84
C ALA A 58 1.54 -7.68 -4.61
N SER A 59 2.23 -6.55 -4.57
CA SER A 59 3.03 -6.11 -3.43
C SER A 59 2.52 -4.77 -2.95
N ILE A 60 2.64 -4.54 -1.64
CA ILE A 60 2.31 -3.29 -0.98
C ILE A 60 3.50 -2.81 -0.17
N GLU A 61 3.71 -1.51 -0.20
CA GLU A 61 4.55 -0.79 0.73
C GLU A 61 3.74 0.35 1.35
N MET A 62 3.82 0.54 2.67
CA MET A 62 3.27 1.74 3.30
C MET A 62 4.12 2.27 4.45
N LYS A 63 4.06 3.58 4.68
CA LYS A 63 4.70 4.23 5.85
C LYS A 63 3.74 4.25 7.03
N ILE A 64 4.19 3.76 8.17
CA ILE A 64 3.43 3.70 9.41
C ILE A 64 4.10 4.59 10.45
N LYS A 65 3.31 5.39 11.18
CA LYS A 65 3.79 6.19 12.30
C LYS A 65 2.70 6.16 13.38
N PRO A 66 2.74 5.19 14.31
CA PRO A 66 1.66 5.02 15.28
C PRO A 66 1.71 6.14 16.33
N ASP A 67 0.58 6.46 16.92
CA ASP A 67 0.43 7.45 18.00
C ASP A 67 0.59 6.85 19.41
N ARG A 68 0.64 5.51 19.49
CA ARG A 68 0.89 4.74 20.71
C ARG A 68 1.82 3.57 20.42
N ASP A 69 2.26 2.89 21.48
CA ASP A 69 3.04 1.67 21.37
C ASP A 69 2.17 0.47 20.93
N PHE A 70 2.73 -0.39 20.09
CA PHE A 70 2.15 -1.66 19.65
C PHE A 70 3.11 -2.79 19.94
N LYS A 71 2.74 -3.71 20.84
CA LYS A 71 3.54 -4.91 21.14
C LYS A 71 3.39 -5.99 20.07
N GLU A 72 2.20 -6.07 19.51
CA GLU A 72 1.80 -6.94 18.43
C GLU A 72 1.09 -6.10 17.38
N LEU A 73 1.08 -6.60 16.15
CA LEU A 73 0.41 -5.96 15.05
C LEU A 73 -0.26 -7.06 14.22
N SER A 74 -1.58 -6.99 14.12
CA SER A 74 -2.41 -7.91 13.35
C SER A 74 -2.97 -7.19 12.13
N SER A 75 -3.15 -7.93 11.05
CA SER A 75 -3.78 -7.45 9.84
C SER A 75 -5.30 -7.53 9.91
N ASP A 76 -5.95 -6.44 9.54
CA ASP A 76 -7.37 -6.38 9.23
C ASP A 76 -7.54 -6.09 7.74
N ILE A 77 -7.37 -7.12 6.89
CA ILE A 77 -7.41 -6.96 5.43
C ILE A 77 -8.70 -7.56 4.90
N GLN A 78 -9.51 -6.73 4.26
CA GLN A 78 -10.85 -7.10 3.80
C GLN A 78 -11.13 -6.55 2.40
N GLY A 79 -11.97 -7.25 1.65
CA GLY A 79 -12.62 -6.70 0.46
C GLY A 79 -14.07 -6.35 0.77
N ILE A 80 -14.47 -5.11 0.53
CA ILE A 80 -15.83 -4.62 0.74
C ILE A 80 -16.56 -4.65 -0.61
N ILE A 81 -17.58 -5.50 -0.71
CA ILE A 81 -18.41 -5.66 -1.92
C ILE A 81 -19.84 -5.29 -1.53
N LEU A 82 -20.39 -4.24 -2.15
CA LEU A 82 -21.75 -3.75 -1.84
C LEU A 82 -21.95 -3.55 -0.33
N ASP A 83 -21.00 -2.85 0.31
CA ASP A 83 -20.96 -2.59 1.75
C ASP A 83 -20.84 -3.82 2.67
N VAL A 84 -20.67 -5.02 2.10
CA VAL A 84 -20.40 -6.25 2.85
C VAL A 84 -18.89 -6.47 2.94
N PRO A 85 -18.29 -6.38 4.15
CA PRO A 85 -16.90 -6.71 4.37
C PRO A 85 -16.66 -8.23 4.28
N LEU A 86 -15.69 -8.64 3.48
CA LEU A 86 -15.24 -10.04 3.38
C LEU A 86 -13.75 -10.14 3.73
N PRO A 87 -13.35 -10.96 4.72
CA PRO A 87 -11.96 -11.20 5.07
C PRO A 87 -11.13 -11.67 3.86
N PHE A 88 -9.94 -11.13 3.67
CA PHE A 88 -9.05 -11.56 2.60
C PHE A 88 -8.34 -12.87 2.98
N PRO A 89 -8.61 -13.99 2.27
CA PRO A 89 -8.17 -15.32 2.70
C PRO A 89 -6.64 -15.44 2.84
N GLY A 90 -6.18 -15.88 4.01
CA GLY A 90 -4.75 -16.08 4.32
C GLY A 90 -4.00 -14.82 4.77
N TYR A 91 -4.64 -13.65 4.72
CA TYR A 91 -4.03 -12.38 5.14
C TYR A 91 -4.81 -11.70 6.26
N TYR A 92 -6.09 -11.98 6.43
CA TYR A 92 -6.88 -11.48 7.55
C TYR A 92 -6.47 -12.15 8.88
N GLY A 93 -6.30 -11.35 9.93
CA GLY A 93 -6.02 -11.82 11.30
C GLY A 93 -4.63 -12.41 11.50
N THR A 94 -3.70 -12.22 10.55
CA THR A 94 -2.32 -12.72 10.64
C THR A 94 -1.40 -11.67 11.26
N SER A 95 -0.21 -12.09 11.71
CA SER A 95 0.76 -11.13 12.25
C SER A 95 1.36 -10.30 11.14
N ALA A 96 1.32 -8.98 11.30
CA ALA A 96 1.99 -8.01 10.44
C ALA A 96 3.43 -7.70 10.90
N CYS A 97 3.82 -8.11 12.11
CA CYS A 97 5.17 -7.86 12.63
C CYS A 97 6.30 -8.37 11.72
N PRO A 98 6.24 -9.57 11.11
CA PRO A 98 7.28 -10.05 10.20
C PRO A 98 7.48 -9.19 8.94
N HIS A 99 6.58 -8.24 8.70
CA HIS A 99 6.53 -7.38 7.53
C HIS A 99 6.94 -5.93 7.83
N ILE A 100 7.50 -5.68 9.02
CA ILE A 100 7.93 -4.35 9.45
C ILE A 100 9.43 -4.15 9.30
N TYR A 101 9.76 -3.05 8.65
CA TYR A 101 11.11 -2.55 8.43
C TYR A 101 11.26 -1.17 9.06
N ASP A 102 12.51 -0.74 9.21
CA ASP A 102 12.84 0.62 9.64
C ASP A 102 12.25 1.71 8.71
N ALA A 103 12.44 2.98 9.10
CA ALA A 103 11.93 4.12 8.34
C ALA A 103 12.45 4.16 6.88
N ALA A 104 13.66 3.67 6.62
CA ALA A 104 14.26 3.59 5.28
C ALA A 104 13.73 2.38 4.48
N GLY A 105 13.20 1.36 5.16
CA GLY A 105 12.80 0.10 4.55
C GLY A 105 13.97 -0.83 4.26
N GLU A 106 15.11 -0.66 4.94
CA GLU A 106 16.34 -1.41 4.65
C GLU A 106 16.51 -2.60 5.58
N LYS A 107 16.22 -2.41 6.87
CA LYS A 107 16.36 -3.45 7.89
C LYS A 107 15.00 -3.92 8.39
N HIS A 108 14.81 -5.24 8.45
CA HIS A 108 13.68 -5.83 9.16
C HIS A 108 13.83 -5.57 10.67
N VAL A 109 12.80 -4.99 11.29
CA VAL A 109 12.81 -4.62 12.73
C VAL A 109 11.69 -5.31 13.52
N GLY A 110 10.61 -5.71 12.86
CA GLY A 110 9.50 -6.37 13.53
C GLY A 110 8.75 -5.47 14.52
N CYS A 111 8.06 -6.12 15.47
CA CYS A 111 7.47 -5.49 16.63
C CYS A 111 8.42 -5.61 17.84
N PRO A 112 8.32 -4.74 18.86
CA PRO A 112 7.28 -3.72 19.07
C PRO A 112 7.48 -2.45 18.23
N LEU A 113 6.37 -1.77 17.91
CA LEU A 113 6.40 -0.41 17.35
C LEU A 113 6.24 0.62 18.45
N LYS A 114 6.97 1.74 18.34
CA LYS A 114 6.95 2.85 19.29
C LYS A 114 6.16 4.03 18.79
N ALA A 115 5.43 4.66 19.71
CA ALA A 115 4.70 5.89 19.45
C ALA A 115 5.62 6.96 18.83
N GLY A 116 5.18 7.58 17.74
CA GLY A 116 5.90 8.65 17.08
C GLY A 116 7.09 8.21 16.22
N GLU A 117 7.48 6.94 16.21
CA GLU A 117 8.50 6.43 15.28
C GLU A 117 7.90 6.07 13.93
N THR A 118 8.69 6.22 12.86
CA THR A 118 8.26 5.87 11.50
C THR A 118 8.83 4.51 11.11
N TYR A 119 7.97 3.67 10.53
CA TYR A 119 8.31 2.34 10.04
C TYR A 119 7.83 2.17 8.60
N THR A 120 8.37 1.17 7.92
CA THR A 120 7.92 0.76 6.58
C THR A 120 7.32 -0.63 6.67
N TYR A 121 6.05 -0.78 6.30
CA TYR A 121 5.43 -2.08 6.13
C TYR A 121 5.54 -2.54 4.68
N ARG A 122 5.95 -3.80 4.48
CA ARG A 122 6.04 -4.43 3.16
C ARG A 122 5.47 -5.83 3.17
N ASN A 123 4.54 -6.09 2.27
CA ASN A 123 3.97 -7.43 2.11
C ASN A 123 3.66 -7.73 0.65
N SER A 124 3.53 -9.01 0.31
CA SER A 124 3.00 -9.46 -0.97
C SER A 124 1.77 -10.35 -0.77
N PHE A 125 0.79 -10.21 -1.65
CA PHE A 125 -0.47 -10.92 -1.56
C PHE A 125 -0.91 -11.52 -2.89
N LYS A 126 -1.40 -12.75 -2.82
CA LYS A 126 -1.84 -13.51 -4.00
C LYS A 126 -3.31 -13.24 -4.32
N ILE A 127 -3.58 -13.05 -5.61
CA ILE A 127 -4.96 -12.94 -6.13
C ILE A 127 -5.35 -14.32 -6.67
N LEU A 128 -6.03 -15.11 -5.84
CA LEU A 128 -6.29 -16.51 -6.14
C LEU A 128 -7.28 -16.66 -7.32
N PRO A 129 -7.16 -17.73 -8.13
CA PRO A 129 -8.08 -18.02 -9.24
C PRO A 129 -9.56 -18.10 -8.83
N VAL A 130 -9.82 -18.53 -7.60
CA VAL A 130 -11.17 -18.68 -7.03
C VAL A 130 -11.85 -17.33 -6.71
N TYR A 131 -11.10 -16.23 -6.62
CA TYR A 131 -11.68 -14.93 -6.27
C TYR A 131 -12.61 -14.43 -7.37
N PRO A 132 -13.80 -13.89 -7.07
CA PRO A 132 -14.74 -13.43 -8.10
C PRO A 132 -14.20 -12.24 -8.91
N THR A 133 -14.68 -12.08 -10.15
CA THR A 133 -14.44 -10.87 -10.94
C THR A 133 -15.43 -9.83 -10.47
N VAL A 134 -14.95 -8.84 -9.72
CA VAL A 134 -15.82 -7.91 -8.99
C VAL A 134 -15.09 -6.59 -8.76
N SER A 135 -15.87 -5.50 -8.66
CA SER A 135 -15.37 -4.22 -8.15
C SER A 135 -15.60 -4.17 -6.64
N LEU A 136 -14.60 -3.76 -5.89
CA LEU A 136 -14.63 -3.73 -4.42
C LEU A 136 -13.86 -2.50 -3.92
N GLU A 137 -14.05 -2.16 -2.65
CA GLU A 137 -13.06 -1.35 -1.92
C GLU A 137 -12.20 -2.29 -1.08
N ILE A 138 -10.88 -2.15 -1.16
CA ILE A 138 -9.95 -2.86 -0.29
C ILE A 138 -9.84 -2.05 0.98
N HIS A 139 -10.11 -2.68 2.12
CA HIS A 139 -9.79 -2.16 3.44
C HIS A 139 -8.48 -2.80 3.90
N TRP A 140 -7.51 -1.97 4.26
CA TRP A 140 -6.21 -2.40 4.76
C TRP A 140 -5.93 -1.76 6.11
N GLY A 141 -6.23 -2.49 7.18
CA GLY A 141 -5.93 -2.12 8.56
C GLY A 141 -4.75 -2.91 9.11
N LEU A 142 -3.94 -2.26 9.94
CA LEU A 142 -2.88 -2.86 10.74
C LEU A 142 -3.02 -2.32 12.16
N GLY A 143 -3.25 -3.20 13.15
CA GLY A 143 -3.56 -2.77 14.50
C GLY A 143 -3.59 -3.90 15.52
N ASP A 144 -4.13 -3.60 16.70
CA ASP A 144 -4.47 -4.58 17.72
C ASP A 144 -5.90 -4.31 18.22
N LYS A 145 -6.33 -5.01 19.27
CA LYS A 145 -7.70 -4.88 19.83
C LYS A 145 -8.05 -3.46 20.33
N GLN A 146 -7.07 -2.60 20.55
CA GLN A 146 -7.24 -1.24 21.07
C GLN A 146 -7.32 -0.21 19.94
N GLY A 147 -7.02 -0.59 18.69
CA GLY A 147 -7.14 0.26 17.50
C GLY A 147 -5.99 0.11 16.51
N ASP A 148 -6.02 0.92 15.45
CA ASP A 148 -5.10 0.81 14.33
C ASP A 148 -3.80 1.61 14.52
N ALA A 149 -2.69 1.05 14.07
CA ALA A 149 -1.44 1.78 13.82
C ALA A 149 -1.48 2.51 12.46
N ALA A 150 -2.17 1.91 11.48
CA ALA A 150 -2.43 2.47 10.16
C ALA A 150 -3.68 1.81 9.59
N CYS A 151 -4.51 2.58 8.88
CA CYS A 151 -5.64 2.04 8.16
C CYS A 151 -5.97 2.89 6.95
N PHE A 152 -6.22 2.25 5.81
CA PHE A 152 -6.75 2.94 4.64
C PHE A 152 -7.69 2.08 3.79
N GLN A 153 -8.41 2.76 2.89
CA GLN A 153 -9.25 2.16 1.86
C GLN A 153 -8.88 2.64 0.46
N ILE A 154 -8.97 1.74 -0.52
CA ILE A 154 -8.75 2.04 -1.95
C ILE A 154 -9.76 1.33 -2.84
N PRO A 155 -10.20 1.95 -3.94
CA PRO A 155 -11.03 1.27 -4.93
C PRO A 155 -10.21 0.27 -5.73
N ALA A 156 -10.76 -0.93 -5.92
CA ALA A 156 -10.13 -1.99 -6.70
C ALA A 156 -11.12 -2.71 -7.64
N LYS A 157 -10.56 -3.52 -8.53
CA LYS A 157 -11.29 -4.47 -9.36
C LYS A 157 -10.46 -5.74 -9.53
N ILE A 158 -11.03 -6.86 -9.14
CA ILE A 158 -10.47 -8.18 -9.47
C ILE A 158 -10.97 -8.55 -10.86
N LYS A 159 -10.06 -8.99 -11.72
CA LYS A 159 -10.37 -9.48 -13.08
C LYS A 159 -9.62 -10.78 -13.38
N ALA A 160 -10.07 -11.48 -14.42
CA ALA A 160 -9.35 -12.63 -14.99
C ALA A 160 -7.94 -12.24 -15.45
#